data_AF-A0A6C0JWX3-F1
#
_entry.id   AF-A0A6C0JWX3-F1
#
_cell.length_a   1.000
_cell.length_b   1.000
_cell.length_c   1.000
_cell.angle_alpha   90.00
_cell.angle_beta   90.00
_cell.angle_gamma   90.00
#
_symmetry.space_group_name_H-M   'P 1'
#
loop_
_entity.id
_entity.type
_entity.pdbx_description
1 polymer ?
#
loop_
_entity_poly.entity_id
_entity_poly.type
_entity_poly.pdbx_seq_one_letter_code
_entity_poly.pdbx_strand_id
1 'polypeptide(L)'
;MSLREYQRLERYLADRPISENDQIDILDAYKAYLDALNTLRVSTDALETSLLAREDPDYKKLEDAWKDSTRVSNIAWYNYRDIYDRLFR
;
A
#
# COMPACT_ATOMS: atom_id res chain seq x y z
N MET A 1 -4.85 -6.03 6.85
CA MET A 1 -4.30 -4.74 7.30
C MET A 1 -4.45 -4.58 8.82
N SER A 2 -3.43 -4.08 9.52
CA SER A 2 -3.51 -3.81 10.96
C SER A 2 -3.85 -2.32 11.16
N LEU A 3 -5.09 -2.04 11.56
CA LEU A 3 -5.57 -0.72 12.02
C LEU A 3 -4.57 -0.01 12.97
N ARG A 4 -3.73 -0.79 13.67
CA ARG A 4 -2.70 -0.30 14.58
C ARG A 4 -1.60 0.49 13.88
N GLU A 5 -1.25 0.17 12.64
CA GLU A 5 -0.21 0.88 11.89
C GLU A 5 -0.68 2.28 11.50
N TYR A 6 -1.92 2.38 10.99
CA TYR A 6 -2.58 3.66 10.72
C TYR A 6 -2.70 4.52 11.99
N GLN A 7 -3.21 3.95 13.08
CA GLN A 7 -3.35 4.66 14.36
C GLN A 7 -2.01 5.10 14.97
N ARG A 8 -0.92 4.37 14.71
CA ARG A 8 0.43 4.77 15.14
C ARG A 8 0.90 6.00 14.39
N LEU A 9 0.69 6.04 13.07
CA LEU A 9 1.05 7.21 12.27
C LEU A 9 0.21 8.43 12.67
N GLU A 10 -1.11 8.26 12.81
CA GLU A 10 -2.03 9.33 13.25
C GLU A 10 -1.59 9.95 14.58
N ARG A 11 -1.27 9.14 15.59
CA ARG A 11 -0.75 9.63 16.88
C ARG A 11 0.59 10.34 16.74
N TYR A 12 1.49 9.81 15.94
CA TYR A 12 2.79 10.42 15.70
C TYR A 12 2.66 11.81 15.06
N LEU A 13 1.72 11.98 14.14
CA LEU A 13 1.48 13.25 13.44
C LEU A 13 0.79 14.29 14.32
N ALA A 14 -0.09 13.88 15.24
CA ALA A 14 -0.78 14.76 16.17
C ALA A 14 0.19 15.60 17.04
N ASP A 15 1.37 15.06 17.33
CA ASP A 15 2.40 15.73 18.15
C ASP A 15 3.38 16.58 17.31
N ARG A 16 3.19 16.68 15.99
CA ARG A 16 4.11 17.39 15.08
C ARG A 16 3.62 18.79 14.73
N PRO A 17 4.52 19.79 14.65
CA PRO A 17 4.18 21.16 14.27
C PRO A 17 4.03 21.28 12.73
N ILE A 18 3.10 20.52 12.16
CA ILE A 18 2.73 20.54 10.73
C ILE A 18 1.29 21.01 10.59
N SER A 19 0.92 21.47 9.39
CA SER A 19 -0.45 21.92 9.16
C SER A 19 -1.44 20.76 9.19
N GLU A 20 -2.69 21.02 9.55
CA GLU A 20 -3.77 20.01 9.50
C GLU A 20 -3.93 19.43 8.09
N ASN A 21 -3.78 20.26 7.05
CA ASN A 21 -3.79 19.80 5.66
C ASN A 21 -2.65 18.81 5.37
N ASP A 22 -1.44 19.10 5.84
CA ASP A 22 -0.30 18.19 5.67
C ASP A 22 -0.50 16.87 6.43
N GLN A 23 -1.17 16.91 7.60
CA GLN A 23 -1.56 15.70 8.34
C GLN A 23 -2.56 14.85 7.56
N ILE A 24 -3.58 15.47 6.95
CA ILE A 24 -4.56 14.78 6.12
C ILE A 24 -3.89 14.16 4.90
N ASP A 25 -3.08 14.93 4.17
CA ASP A 25 -2.41 14.48 2.94
C ASP A 25 -1.55 13.23 3.18
N ILE A 26 -0.75 13.23 4.26
CA ILE A 26 0.10 12.08 4.57
C ILE A 26 -0.71 10.88 5.07
N LEU A 27 -1.79 11.09 5.83
CA LEU A 27 -2.65 10.00 6.31
C LEU A 27 -3.41 9.34 5.16
N ASP A 28 -3.92 10.13 4.21
CA ASP A 28 -4.60 9.63 3.02
C ASP A 28 -3.63 8.85 2.12
N ALA A 29 -2.41 9.37 1.90
CA ALA A 29 -1.38 8.66 1.15
C ALA A 29 -0.97 7.35 1.84
N TYR A 30 -0.84 7.36 3.18
CA TYR A 30 -0.52 6.16 3.94
C TYR A 30 -1.63 5.12 3.87
N LYS A 31 -2.89 5.55 3.96
CA LYS A 31 -4.05 4.67 3.80
C LYS A 31 -4.09 4.03 2.42
N ALA A 32 -3.89 4.83 1.36
CA ALA A 32 -3.82 4.34 -0.01
C ALA A 32 -2.70 3.29 -0.19
N TYR A 33 -1.54 3.52 0.43
CA TYR A 33 -0.45 2.54 0.47
C TYR A 33 -0.85 1.25 1.17
N LEU A 34 -1.47 1.33 2.35
CA LEU A 34 -1.90 0.13 3.09
C LEU A 34 -2.98 -0.67 2.36
N ASP A 35 -3.93 -0.01 1.70
CA ASP A 35 -4.97 -0.65 0.89
C ASP A 35 -4.35 -1.38 -0.32
N ALA A 36 -3.40 -0.74 -1.01
CA ALA A 36 -2.66 -1.34 -2.11
C ALA A 36 -1.79 -2.52 -1.65
N LEU A 37 -1.11 -2.40 -0.50
CA LEU A 37 -0.31 -3.48 0.09
C LEU A 37 -1.19 -4.67 0.49
N ASN A 38 -2.38 -4.43 1.03
CA ASN A 38 -3.31 -5.49 1.37
C ASN A 38 -3.81 -6.22 0.11
N THR A 39 -4.05 -5.49 -0.98
CA THR A 39 -4.41 -6.06 -2.28
C THR A 39 -3.28 -6.90 -2.83
N LEU A 40 -2.05 -6.40 -2.81
CA LEU A 40 -0.86 -7.16 -3.21
C LEU A 40 -0.72 -8.44 -2.41
N ARG A 41 -0.89 -8.39 -1.08
CA ARG A 41 -0.82 -9.58 -0.23
C ARG A 41 -1.84 -10.64 -0.64
N VAL A 42 -3.09 -10.23 -0.85
CA VAL A 42 -4.16 -11.16 -1.30
C VAL A 42 -3.81 -11.77 -2.66
N SER A 43 -3.31 -10.97 -3.61
CA SER A 43 -2.88 -11.47 -4.92
C SER A 43 -1.69 -12.43 -4.82
N THR A 44 -0.73 -12.15 -3.92
CA THR A 44 0.41 -13.03 -3.66
C THR A 44 -0.07 -14.35 -3.07
N ASP A 45 -0.91 -14.31 -2.04
CA ASP A 45 -1.47 -15.51 -1.42
C ASP A 45 -2.23 -16.36 -2.46
N ALA A 46 -3.03 -15.72 -3.32
CA ALA A 46 -3.77 -16.39 -4.38
C ALA A 46 -2.84 -17.04 -5.44
N LEU A 47 -1.75 -16.37 -5.80
CA LEU A 47 -0.77 -16.90 -6.77
C LEU A 47 0.03 -18.06 -6.17
N GLU A 48 0.49 -17.93 -4.92
CA GLU A 48 1.31 -18.95 -4.23
C GLU A 48 0.52 -20.21 -3.89
N THR A 49 -0.77 -20.08 -3.58
CA THR A 49 -1.65 -21.21 -3.25
C THR A 49 -2.36 -21.81 -4.47
N SER A 50 -2.16 -21.22 -5.66
CA SER A 50 -2.71 -21.73 -6.91
C SER A 50 -2.11 -23.09 -7.26
N LEU A 51 -2.97 -24.05 -7.59
CA LEU A 51 -2.58 -25.36 -8.13
C LEU A 51 -2.59 -25.37 -9.67
N LEU A 52 -2.80 -24.21 -10.30
CA LEU A 52 -2.87 -24.08 -11.75
C LEU A 52 -1.48 -24.22 -12.37
N ALA A 53 -1.40 -24.87 -13.52
CA ALA A 53 -0.19 -24.90 -14.33
C ALA A 53 0.12 -23.48 -14.85
N ARG A 54 1.40 -23.17 -15.11
CA ARG A 54 1.79 -21.84 -15.58
C ARG A 54 1.22 -21.50 -16.96
N GLU A 55 0.99 -22.53 -17.78
CA GLU A 55 0.38 -22.42 -19.10
C GLU A 55 -1.14 -22.20 -19.02
N ASP A 56 -1.74 -22.40 -17.85
CA ASP A 56 -3.17 -22.20 -17.64
C ASP A 56 -3.54 -20.72 -17.83
N PRO A 57 -4.53 -20.40 -18.67
CA PRO A 57 -5.00 -19.02 -18.86
C PRO A 57 -5.40 -18.32 -17.55
N ASP A 58 -5.92 -19.06 -16.57
CA ASP A 58 -6.31 -18.51 -15.28
C ASP A 58 -5.10 -18.27 -14.36
N TYR A 59 -4.03 -19.07 -14.48
CA TYR A 59 -2.74 -18.74 -13.83
C TYR A 59 -2.19 -17.42 -14.37
N LYS A 60 -2.25 -17.22 -15.69
CA LYS A 60 -1.81 -15.96 -16.30
C LYS A 60 -2.59 -14.74 -15.81
N LYS A 61 -3.91 -14.87 -15.65
CA LYS A 61 -4.75 -13.79 -15.06
C LYS A 61 -4.35 -13.48 -13.62
N LEU A 62 -4.08 -14.50 -12.80
CA LEU A 62 -3.58 -14.31 -11.43
C LEU A 62 -2.22 -13.61 -11.42
N GLU A 63 -1.31 -14.02 -12.31
CA GLU A 63 0.00 -13.39 -12.44
C GLU A 63 -0.10 -11.92 -12.86
N ASP A 64 -0.99 -11.59 -13.82
CA ASP A 64 -1.22 -10.21 -14.26
C ASP A 64 -1.83 -9.36 -13.14
N ALA A 65 -2.80 -9.88 -12.39
CA ALA A 65 -3.37 -9.19 -11.22
C ALA A 65 -2.33 -8.97 -10.11
N TRP A 66 -1.44 -9.94 -9.89
CA TRP A 66 -0.32 -9.80 -8.97
C TRP A 66 0.67 -8.71 -9.41
N LYS A 67 1.04 -8.67 -10.71
CA LYS A 67 1.90 -7.61 -11.28
C LYS A 67 1.27 -6.23 -11.12
N ASP A 68 -0.03 -6.10 -11.42
CA ASP A 68 -0.73 -4.83 -11.29
C ASP A 68 -0.82 -4.36 -9.84
N SER A 69 -1.18 -5.24 -8.92
CA SER A 69 -1.20 -4.90 -7.48
C SER A 69 0.18 -4.55 -6.93
N THR A 70 1.25 -5.20 -7.41
CA THR A 70 2.64 -4.84 -7.10
C THR A 70 2.95 -3.42 -7.57
N ARG A 71 2.60 -3.10 -8.82
CA ARG A 71 2.81 -1.78 -9.40
C ARG A 71 2.06 -0.69 -8.61
N VAL A 72 0.78 -0.92 -8.29
CA VAL A 72 -0.04 0.04 -7.53
C VAL A 72 0.52 0.23 -6.12
N SER A 73 0.89 -0.85 -5.43
CA SER A 73 1.51 -0.79 -4.10
C SER A 73 2.81 0.04 -4.11
N ASN A 74 3.65 -0.14 -5.14
CA ASN A 74 4.89 0.63 -5.27
C ASN A 74 4.62 2.12 -5.50
N ILE A 75 3.67 2.47 -6.37
CA ILE A 75 3.30 3.87 -6.61
C ILE A 75 2.78 4.53 -5.32
N ALA A 76 1.88 3.85 -4.60
CA ALA A 76 1.32 4.38 -3.36
C ALA A 76 2.40 4.54 -2.28
N TRP A 77 3.34 3.61 -2.19
CA TRP A 77 4.52 3.74 -1.33
C TRP A 77 5.36 4.97 -1.66
N TYR A 78 5.69 5.18 -2.94
CA TYR A 78 6.46 6.35 -3.36
C TYR A 78 5.74 7.65 -3.04
N ASN A 79 4.44 7.74 -3.31
CA ASN A 79 3.65 8.93 -2.98
C ASN A 79 3.66 9.22 -1.48
N TYR A 80 3.41 8.21 -0.63
CA TYR A 80 3.49 8.37 0.82
C TYR A 80 4.89 8.84 1.26
N ARG A 81 5.93 8.21 0.72
CA ARG A 81 7.32 8.53 1.04
C ARG A 81 7.69 9.95 0.62
N ASP A 82 7.29 10.40 -0.57
CA ASP A 82 7.62 11.73 -1.06
C ASP A 82 6.96 12.82 -0.21
N ILE A 83 5.72 12.60 0.25
CA ILE A 83 5.05 13.48 1.21
C ILE A 83 5.79 13.45 2.55
N TYR A 84 6.14 12.26 3.06
CA TYR A 84 6.88 12.13 4.32
C TYR A 84 8.22 12.87 4.26
N ASP A 85 8.99 12.68 3.18
CA ASP A 85 10.28 13.33 2.97
C ASP A 85 10.10 14.86 2.86
N ARG A 86 9.05 15.37 2.21
CA ARG A 86 8.73 16.81 2.17
C ARG A 86 8.44 17.41 3.55
N LEU A 87 7.81 16.66 4.45
CA LEU A 87 7.35 17.16 5.75
C LEU A 87 8.41 17.08 6.85
N PHE A 88 9.35 16.12 6.76
CA PHE A 88 10.25 15.78 7.86
C PHE A 88 11.74 15.87 7.53
N ARG A 89 12.10 16.29 6.32
CA ARG A 89 13.49 16.43 5.87
C ARG A 89 13.80 17.86 5.47
#